data_AF-A0A938GGH3-F1
#
_entry.id   AF-A0A938GGH3-F1
#
_cell.length_a   1.000
_cell.length_b   1.000
_cell.length_c   1.000
_cell.angle_alpha   90.00
_cell.angle_beta   90.00
_cell.angle_gamma   90.00
#
_symmetry.space_group_name_H-M   'P 1'
#
loop_
_entity.id
_entity.type
_entity.pdbx_description
1 polymer ?
#
loop_
_entity_poly.entity_id
_entity_poly.type
_entity_poly.pdbx_seq_one_letter_code
_entity_poly.pdbx_strand_id
1 'polypeptide(L)'
;MKTFLANEWGKHPPFSKSAWYALKEGERRELFWTPDEVRSRLGQDKPHYAFGNLHSVWFYAERCGEWAQVLEAWPQIKAGFDDFAKTGWRLDSAKGDLHANRYLASLLAFARIAERAKDVASAERAGALASETGEALAAWWKRAAAGGTLTNFKGSSELDPFIGQGDALSFRVAPHRHKVALFRDLTPEVAWILRAKASEAVATVWSTFETLYATWPYVGEERQVHFGENFVDPPDLALSAFETLAWLRNATRDELARRIDLPFCRADLSYVTKLVVALEAGD
;
A
#
# COMPACT_ATOMS: atom_id res chain seq x y z
N MET A 1 12.70 21.30 0.71
CA MET A 1 11.73 20.21 0.96
C MET A 1 10.71 20.60 2.04
N LYS A 2 11.12 20.91 3.28
CA LYS A 2 10.19 21.27 4.38
C LYS A 2 9.17 22.37 4.03
N THR A 3 9.62 23.48 3.45
CA THR A 3 8.73 24.57 2.98
C THR A 3 7.72 24.12 1.92
N PHE A 4 8.14 23.24 1.00
CA PHE A 4 7.24 22.68 -0.01
C PHE A 4 6.16 21.81 0.64
N LEU A 5 6.55 20.91 1.55
CA LEU A 5 5.61 20.04 2.26
C LEU A 5 4.64 20.84 3.16
N ALA A 6 5.10 21.90 3.81
CA ALA A 6 4.24 22.78 4.59
C ALA A 6 3.20 23.51 3.71
N ASN A 7 3.60 23.93 2.50
CA ASN A 7 2.68 24.52 1.52
C ASN A 7 1.67 23.48 1.01
N GLU A 8 2.11 22.26 0.71
CA GLU A 8 1.21 21.17 0.30
C GLU A 8 0.26 20.79 1.43
N TRP A 9 0.71 20.74 2.69
CA TRP A 9 -0.16 20.50 3.84
C TRP A 9 -1.30 21.53 3.92
N GLY A 10 -0.99 22.81 3.72
CA GLY A 10 -1.99 23.89 3.77
C GLY A 10 -3.01 23.81 2.64
N LYS A 11 -2.58 23.44 1.42
CA LYS A 11 -3.44 23.38 0.23
C LYS A 11 -4.20 22.05 0.13
N HIS A 12 -3.52 20.97 0.46
CA HIS A 12 -3.91 19.57 0.25
C HIS A 12 -3.71 18.76 1.55
N PRO A 13 -4.43 19.11 2.63
CA PRO A 13 -4.28 18.43 3.92
C PRO A 13 -4.51 16.92 3.76
N PRO A 14 -3.50 16.08 4.07
CA PRO A 14 -3.49 14.65 3.72
C PRO A 14 -4.60 13.84 4.40
N PHE A 15 -5.14 14.32 5.51
CA PHE A 15 -6.24 13.71 6.27
C PHE A 15 -7.63 14.10 5.74
N SER A 16 -7.72 14.78 4.58
CA SER A 16 -8.97 15.22 3.98
C SER A 16 -9.07 14.80 2.51
N LYS A 17 -10.29 14.87 1.95
CA LYS A 17 -10.52 14.57 0.52
C LYS A 17 -9.84 15.55 -0.44
N SER A 18 -9.48 16.75 0.01
CA SER A 18 -8.78 17.74 -0.82
C SER A 18 -7.32 17.37 -1.11
N ALA A 19 -6.79 16.33 -0.46
CA ALA A 19 -5.48 15.76 -0.79
C ALA A 19 -5.47 14.97 -2.11
N TRP A 20 -6.64 14.66 -2.67
CA TRP A 20 -6.74 13.97 -3.95
C TRP A 20 -6.78 14.96 -5.10
N TYR A 21 -5.76 14.91 -5.94
CA TYR A 21 -5.70 15.67 -7.19
C TYR A 21 -6.61 15.03 -8.25
N ALA A 22 -7.28 15.86 -9.03
CA ALA A 22 -7.96 15.39 -10.22
C ALA A 22 -6.93 14.95 -11.28
N LEU A 23 -7.27 14.00 -12.15
CA LEU A 23 -6.35 13.52 -13.21
C LEU A 23 -5.91 14.62 -14.21
N LYS A 24 -6.66 15.73 -14.26
CA LYS A 24 -6.38 16.91 -15.08
C LYS A 24 -5.54 17.97 -14.37
N GLU A 25 -5.22 17.77 -13.09
CA GLU A 25 -4.47 18.73 -12.27
C GLU A 25 -3.01 18.28 -12.12
N GLY A 26 -2.12 19.27 -12.02
CA GLY A 26 -0.68 19.05 -11.84
C GLY A 26 0.10 18.86 -13.14
N GLU A 27 1.42 18.85 -13.01
CA GLU A 27 2.34 18.64 -14.13
C GLU A 27 2.34 17.19 -14.59
N ARG A 28 2.17 16.99 -15.90
CA ARG A 28 2.20 15.69 -16.56
C ARG A 28 3.64 15.14 -16.57
N ARG A 29 3.79 13.85 -16.27
CA ARG A 29 5.09 13.19 -16.14
C ARG A 29 5.32 12.12 -17.20
N GLU A 30 4.32 11.85 -18.03
CA GLU A 30 4.39 10.88 -19.11
C GLU A 30 5.50 11.26 -20.12
N LEU A 31 6.19 10.24 -20.63
CA LEU A 31 7.22 10.42 -21.66
C LEU A 31 6.61 10.81 -23.02
N PHE A 32 5.34 10.49 -23.23
CA PHE A 32 4.61 10.71 -24.48
C PHE A 32 3.36 11.55 -24.25
N TRP A 33 2.96 12.28 -25.28
CA TRP A 33 1.71 13.03 -25.26
C TRP A 33 0.51 12.07 -25.12
N THR A 34 -0.38 12.37 -24.18
CA THR A 34 -1.61 11.62 -23.92
C THR A 34 -2.81 12.52 -24.24
N PRO A 35 -3.71 12.18 -25.18
CA PRO A 35 -4.89 13.00 -25.49
C PRO A 35 -5.78 13.28 -24.26
N ASP A 36 -6.50 14.39 -24.22
CA ASP A 36 -7.35 14.74 -23.06
C ASP A 36 -8.51 13.76 -22.86
N GLU A 37 -9.02 13.21 -23.95
CA GLU A 37 -10.19 12.33 -23.99
C GLU A 37 -9.94 11.01 -23.26
N VAL A 38 -8.67 10.59 -23.16
CA VAL A 38 -8.26 9.35 -22.48
C VAL A 38 -7.76 9.59 -21.04
N ARG A 39 -7.78 10.84 -20.54
CA ARG A 39 -7.33 11.21 -19.18
C ARG A 39 -8.46 11.08 -18.14
N SER A 40 -9.16 9.96 -18.14
CA SER A 40 -10.25 9.70 -17.20
C SER A 40 -10.03 8.40 -16.42
N ARG A 41 -10.61 8.33 -15.22
CA ARG A 41 -10.74 7.05 -14.51
C ARG A 41 -11.91 6.30 -15.14
N LEU A 42 -11.79 4.99 -15.26
CA LEU A 42 -12.84 4.09 -15.76
C LEU A 42 -14.06 3.97 -14.80
N GLY A 43 -14.26 4.93 -13.89
CA GLY A 43 -15.40 5.04 -12.98
C GLY A 43 -15.44 4.03 -11.82
N GLN A 44 -14.78 2.88 -11.95
CA GLN A 44 -14.83 1.80 -10.96
C GLN A 44 -13.73 1.88 -9.88
N ASP A 45 -12.70 2.71 -10.10
CA ASP A 45 -11.63 2.96 -9.13
C ASP A 45 -12.12 3.89 -8.00
N LYS A 46 -12.68 3.29 -6.95
CA LYS A 46 -13.02 4.01 -5.73
C LYS A 46 -11.72 4.35 -4.98
N PRO A 47 -11.48 5.64 -4.64
CA PRO A 47 -10.35 5.99 -3.79
C PRO A 47 -10.55 5.37 -2.40
N HIS A 48 -9.44 5.11 -1.71
CA HIS A 48 -9.47 4.77 -0.30
C HIS A 48 -10.08 5.91 0.53
N TYR A 49 -10.51 5.61 1.75
CA TYR A 49 -10.98 6.64 2.66
C TYR A 49 -9.81 7.54 3.10
N ALA A 50 -10.04 8.86 3.25
CA ALA A 50 -8.96 9.84 3.53
C ALA A 50 -8.15 9.53 4.80
N PHE A 51 -8.77 8.91 5.81
CA PHE A 51 -8.11 8.34 6.98
C PHE A 51 -6.90 7.45 6.64
N GLY A 52 -6.93 6.76 5.50
CA GLY A 52 -5.83 5.93 5.01
C GLY A 52 -4.54 6.68 4.64
N ASN A 53 -4.46 7.99 4.88
CA ASN A 53 -3.24 8.79 4.69
C ASN A 53 -2.57 9.19 6.02
N LEU A 54 -3.09 8.75 7.18
CA LEU A 54 -2.55 9.19 8.48
C LEU A 54 -1.15 8.67 8.78
N HIS A 55 -0.73 7.57 8.17
CA HIS A 55 0.68 7.15 8.26
C HIS A 55 1.61 8.24 7.69
N SER A 56 1.26 8.85 6.55
CA SER A 56 2.03 9.96 5.97
C SER A 56 2.01 11.21 6.85
N VAL A 57 0.90 11.47 7.56
CA VAL A 57 0.81 12.59 8.54
C VAL A 57 1.81 12.39 9.67
N TRP A 58 1.78 11.22 10.30
CA TRP A 58 2.70 10.88 11.38
C TRP A 58 4.16 10.90 10.89
N PHE A 59 4.42 10.31 9.72
CA PHE A 59 5.76 10.27 9.15
C PHE A 59 6.30 11.66 8.81
N TYR A 60 5.47 12.56 8.29
CA TYR A 60 5.82 13.97 8.07
C TYR A 60 6.19 14.66 9.39
N ALA A 61 5.40 14.47 10.45
CA ALA A 61 5.68 15.04 11.77
C ALA A 61 7.05 14.57 12.31
N GLU A 62 7.33 13.27 12.22
CA GLU A 62 8.58 12.68 12.73
C GLU A 62 9.79 13.10 11.90
N ARG A 63 9.72 12.99 10.57
CA ARG A 63 10.89 13.23 9.70
C ARG A 63 11.18 14.70 9.47
N CYS A 64 10.16 15.57 9.50
CA CYS A 64 10.33 17.01 9.28
C CYS A 64 10.32 17.83 10.57
N GLY A 65 10.03 17.20 11.72
CA GLY A 65 9.88 17.90 13.01
C GLY A 65 8.65 18.81 13.04
N GLU A 66 7.57 18.43 12.36
CA GLU A 66 6.37 19.26 12.14
C GLU A 66 5.22 18.91 13.08
N TRP A 67 5.57 18.45 14.28
CA TRP A 67 4.62 18.06 15.32
C TRP A 67 3.67 19.19 15.73
N ALA A 68 4.13 20.45 15.75
CA ALA A 68 3.26 21.58 16.06
C ALA A 68 2.09 21.70 15.08
N GLN A 69 2.37 21.60 13.78
CA GLN A 69 1.37 21.67 12.71
C GLN A 69 0.38 20.49 12.76
N VAL A 70 0.88 19.28 13.06
CA VAL A 70 0.01 18.10 13.20
C VAL A 70 -0.89 18.20 14.43
N LEU A 71 -0.37 18.70 15.56
CA LEU A 71 -1.15 18.88 16.78
C LEU A 71 -2.18 20.01 16.65
N GLU A 72 -1.86 21.08 15.91
CA GLU A 72 -2.84 22.12 15.56
C GLU A 72 -4.01 21.56 14.74
N ALA A 73 -3.73 20.63 13.82
CA ALA A 73 -4.73 19.93 13.01
C ALA A 73 -5.42 18.75 13.74
N TRP A 74 -5.14 18.52 15.03
CA TRP A 74 -5.67 17.39 15.77
C TRP A 74 -7.20 17.28 15.74
N PRO A 75 -7.98 18.37 15.94
CA PRO A 75 -9.44 18.28 15.87
C PRO A 75 -9.96 17.72 14.54
N GLN A 76 -9.36 18.11 13.42
CA GLN A 76 -9.72 17.62 12.09
C GLN A 76 -9.29 16.16 11.88
N ILE A 77 -8.09 15.79 12.34
CA ILE A 77 -7.58 14.42 12.28
C ILE A 77 -8.49 13.48 13.09
N LYS A 78 -8.88 13.88 14.30
CA LYS A 78 -9.81 13.14 15.16
C LYS A 78 -11.18 12.97 14.51
N ALA A 79 -11.74 14.05 13.95
CA ALA A 79 -13.01 13.98 13.22
C ALA A 79 -12.93 12.99 12.03
N GLY A 80 -11.83 12.99 11.28
CA GLY A 80 -11.59 12.03 10.20
C GLY A 80 -11.55 10.57 10.66
N PHE A 81 -10.99 10.30 11.84
CA PHE A 81 -11.03 8.97 12.45
C PHE A 81 -12.43 8.59 12.93
N ASP A 82 -13.16 9.50 13.58
CA ASP A 82 -14.54 9.27 14.00
C ASP A 82 -15.44 8.94 12.80
N ASP A 83 -15.29 9.67 11.69
CA ASP A 83 -16.06 9.40 10.48
C ASP A 83 -15.64 8.11 9.77
N PHE A 84 -14.35 7.76 9.77
CA PHE A 84 -13.89 6.44 9.32
C PHE A 84 -14.50 5.32 10.17
N ALA A 85 -14.50 5.46 11.50
CA ALA A 85 -15.05 4.45 12.41
C ALA A 85 -16.55 4.20 12.17
N LYS A 86 -17.32 5.25 11.86
CA LYS A 86 -18.75 5.16 11.51
C LYS A 86 -19.03 4.36 10.24
N THR A 87 -18.05 4.19 9.35
CA THR A 87 -18.22 3.32 8.17
C THR A 87 -18.39 1.85 8.54
N GLY A 88 -18.02 1.47 9.77
CA GLY A 88 -18.04 0.08 10.22
C GLY A 88 -16.98 -0.79 9.54
N TRP A 89 -16.00 -0.21 8.84
CA TRP A 89 -14.96 -0.98 8.16
C TRP A 89 -14.22 -1.89 9.15
N ARG A 90 -14.08 -3.16 8.77
CA ARG A 90 -13.28 -4.20 9.43
C ARG A 90 -12.68 -5.08 8.36
N LEU A 91 -11.44 -5.52 8.58
CA LEU A 91 -10.80 -6.46 7.68
C LEU A 91 -11.39 -7.85 7.86
N ASP A 92 -12.09 -8.34 6.85
CA ASP A 92 -12.50 -9.74 6.75
C ASP A 92 -11.32 -10.57 6.19
N SER A 93 -10.67 -11.35 7.04
CA SER A 93 -9.52 -12.18 6.65
C SER A 93 -9.82 -13.21 5.55
N ALA A 94 -11.09 -13.60 5.39
CA ALA A 94 -11.55 -14.52 4.35
C ALA A 94 -11.83 -13.83 3.01
N LYS A 95 -11.88 -12.50 2.97
CA LYS A 95 -12.07 -11.74 1.73
C LYS A 95 -10.83 -10.92 1.35
N GLY A 96 -10.12 -10.41 2.36
CA GLY A 96 -9.06 -9.43 2.15
C GLY A 96 -9.62 -8.05 1.81
N ASP A 97 -8.72 -7.07 1.71
CA ASP A 97 -9.03 -5.70 1.30
C ASP A 97 -7.80 -5.09 0.64
N LEU A 98 -7.98 -4.38 -0.49
CA LEU A 98 -6.90 -3.74 -1.22
C LEU A 98 -6.11 -2.73 -0.37
N HIS A 99 -6.75 -2.13 0.63
CA HIS A 99 -6.21 -1.07 1.49
C HIS A 99 -5.96 -1.54 2.92
N ALA A 100 -5.92 -2.85 3.18
CA ALA A 100 -5.74 -3.40 4.52
C ALA A 100 -4.47 -2.88 5.23
N ASN A 101 -3.31 -2.96 4.57
CA ASN A 101 -2.03 -2.47 5.11
C ASN A 101 -2.11 -0.96 5.41
N ARG A 102 -2.66 -0.19 4.46
CA ARG A 102 -2.85 1.25 4.57
C ARG A 102 -3.67 1.65 5.79
N TYR A 103 -4.80 0.99 6.01
CA TYR A 103 -5.66 1.28 7.17
C TYR A 103 -5.03 0.84 8.48
N LEU A 104 -4.36 -0.32 8.53
CA LEU A 104 -3.61 -0.72 9.71
C LEU A 104 -2.51 0.29 10.05
N ALA A 105 -1.70 0.70 9.08
CA ALA A 105 -0.66 1.71 9.27
C ALA A 105 -1.25 3.05 9.76
N SER A 106 -2.41 3.43 9.23
CA SER A 106 -3.10 4.66 9.62
C SER A 106 -3.70 4.59 11.02
N LEU A 107 -4.20 3.43 11.47
CA LEU A 107 -4.65 3.22 12.85
C LEU A 107 -3.49 3.32 13.83
N LEU A 108 -2.34 2.70 13.52
CA LEU A 108 -1.13 2.78 14.34
C LEU A 108 -0.61 4.23 14.43
N ALA A 109 -0.57 4.93 13.30
CA ALA A 109 -0.17 6.33 13.24
C ALA A 109 -1.13 7.24 14.02
N PHE A 110 -2.44 7.04 13.87
CA PHE A 110 -3.43 7.79 14.62
C PHE A 110 -3.26 7.60 16.14
N ALA A 111 -3.06 6.38 16.61
CA ALA A 111 -2.84 6.11 18.03
C ALA A 111 -1.65 6.91 18.59
N ARG A 112 -0.52 6.92 17.87
CA ARG A 112 0.68 7.71 18.23
C ARG A 112 0.42 9.22 18.23
N ILE A 113 -0.31 9.73 17.23
CA ILE A 113 -0.69 11.14 17.18
C ILE A 113 -1.61 11.49 18.36
N ALA A 114 -2.57 10.64 18.69
CA ALA A 114 -3.50 10.82 19.79
C ALA A 114 -2.79 10.86 21.15
N GLU A 115 -1.84 9.96 21.39
CA GLU A 115 -0.98 9.97 22.57
C GLU A 115 -0.24 11.31 22.71
N ARG A 116 0.34 11.80 21.60
CA ARG A 116 1.07 13.07 21.58
C ARG A 116 0.14 14.28 21.78
N ALA A 117 -1.10 14.18 21.32
CA ALA A 117 -2.17 15.15 21.58
C ALA A 117 -2.79 15.02 22.99
N LYS A 118 -2.33 14.05 23.80
CA LYS A 118 -2.84 13.72 25.14
C LYS A 118 -4.31 13.26 25.15
N ASP A 119 -4.78 12.69 24.05
CA ASP A 119 -6.12 12.12 23.90
C ASP A 119 -6.06 10.59 24.07
N VAL A 120 -5.95 10.15 25.33
CA VAL A 120 -5.77 8.73 25.70
C VAL A 120 -6.93 7.87 25.17
N ALA A 121 -8.16 8.35 25.28
CA ALA A 121 -9.33 7.60 24.83
C ALA A 121 -9.31 7.33 23.32
N SER A 122 -8.88 8.31 22.51
CA SER A 122 -8.75 8.13 21.06
C SER A 122 -7.58 7.20 20.71
N ALA A 123 -6.47 7.29 21.46
CA ALA A 123 -5.32 6.39 21.31
C ALA A 123 -5.70 4.93 21.56
N GLU A 124 -6.36 4.65 22.69
CA GLU A 124 -6.81 3.30 23.08
C GLU A 124 -7.80 2.73 22.05
N ARG A 125 -8.77 3.54 21.59
CA ARG A 125 -9.74 3.11 20.59
C ARG A 125 -9.09 2.72 19.27
N ALA A 126 -8.14 3.52 18.79
CA ALA A 126 -7.42 3.21 17.56
C ALA A 126 -6.45 2.03 17.74
N GLY A 127 -5.80 1.91 18.90
CA GLY A 127 -4.94 0.78 19.24
C GLY A 127 -5.69 -0.55 19.24
N ALA A 128 -6.90 -0.58 19.81
CA ALA A 128 -7.77 -1.76 19.78
C ALA A 128 -8.13 -2.18 18.35
N LEU A 129 -8.53 -1.22 17.51
CA LEU A 129 -8.83 -1.47 16.09
C LEU A 129 -7.59 -1.91 15.31
N ALA A 130 -6.42 -1.33 15.60
CA ALA A 130 -5.16 -1.74 14.98
C ALA A 130 -4.81 -3.19 15.35
N SER A 131 -5.00 -3.57 16.61
CA SER A 131 -4.78 -4.94 17.08
C SER A 131 -5.70 -5.93 16.36
N GLU A 132 -7.00 -5.66 16.32
CA GLU A 132 -8.00 -6.48 15.61
C GLU A 132 -7.64 -6.62 14.12
N THR A 133 -7.31 -5.50 13.47
CA THR A 133 -6.93 -5.48 12.05
C THR A 133 -5.63 -6.24 11.81
N GLY A 134 -4.65 -6.15 12.70
CA GLY A 134 -3.38 -6.88 12.62
C GLY A 134 -3.57 -8.40 12.70
N GLU A 135 -4.45 -8.87 13.58
CA GLU A 135 -4.80 -10.31 13.64
C GLU A 135 -5.50 -10.78 12.37
N ALA A 136 -6.48 -10.02 11.89
CA ALA A 136 -7.19 -10.35 10.65
C ALA A 136 -6.26 -10.36 9.43
N LEU A 137 -5.31 -9.43 9.36
CA LEU A 137 -4.33 -9.37 8.29
C LEU A 137 -3.37 -10.57 8.35
N ALA A 138 -2.87 -10.93 9.54
CA ALA A 138 -2.05 -12.12 9.72
C ALA A 138 -2.80 -13.41 9.33
N ALA A 139 -4.10 -13.50 9.65
CA ALA A 139 -4.94 -14.60 9.23
C ALA A 139 -5.12 -14.66 7.71
N TRP A 140 -5.24 -13.52 7.03
CA TRP A 140 -5.28 -13.47 5.56
C TRP A 140 -3.96 -13.95 4.95
N TRP A 141 -2.80 -13.53 5.47
CA TRP A 141 -1.50 -14.05 5.02
C TRP A 141 -1.41 -15.58 5.18
N LYS A 142 -1.82 -16.13 6.33
CA LYS A 142 -1.86 -17.58 6.57
C LYS A 142 -2.77 -18.31 5.58
N ARG A 143 -3.94 -17.75 5.28
CA ARG A 143 -4.85 -18.29 4.27
C ARG A 143 -4.24 -18.28 2.88
N ALA A 144 -3.57 -17.19 2.49
CA ALA A 144 -2.90 -17.11 1.19
C ALA A 144 -1.77 -18.14 1.07
N ALA A 145 -0.98 -18.31 2.13
CA ALA A 145 0.07 -19.34 2.19
C ALA A 145 -0.49 -20.77 2.10
N ALA A 146 -1.62 -21.05 2.77
CA ALA A 146 -2.22 -22.38 2.78
C ALA A 146 -3.00 -22.72 1.50
N GLY A 147 -3.70 -21.74 0.93
CA GLY A 147 -4.44 -21.91 -0.32
C GLY A 147 -3.52 -22.04 -1.54
N GLY A 148 -2.38 -21.35 -1.49
CA GLY A 148 -1.45 -21.26 -2.62
C GLY A 148 -2.05 -20.50 -3.81
N THR A 149 -1.24 -20.40 -4.87
CA THR A 149 -1.67 -19.93 -6.20
C THR A 149 -1.63 -21.09 -7.18
N LEU A 150 -2.57 -21.14 -8.10
CA LEU A 150 -2.49 -22.06 -9.25
C LEU A 150 -1.26 -21.71 -10.08
N THR A 151 -0.25 -22.59 -10.05
CA THR A 151 0.99 -22.44 -10.81
C THR A 151 0.97 -23.15 -12.16
N ASN A 152 0.02 -24.07 -12.37
CA ASN A 152 -0.20 -24.81 -13.61
C ASN A 152 -1.70 -24.93 -13.88
N PHE A 153 -2.11 -24.66 -15.12
CA PHE A 153 -3.48 -24.81 -15.58
C PHE A 153 -3.57 -25.99 -16.53
N LYS A 154 -4.50 -26.91 -16.28
CA LYS A 154 -4.81 -28.02 -17.18
C LYS A 154 -5.68 -27.60 -18.36
N GLY A 155 -6.28 -26.40 -18.30
CA GLY A 155 -7.10 -25.83 -19.37
C GLY A 155 -7.70 -24.47 -18.96
N SER A 156 -8.33 -23.79 -19.92
CA SER A 156 -8.90 -22.45 -19.70
C SER A 156 -10.03 -22.42 -18.66
N SER A 157 -10.73 -23.52 -18.42
CA SER A 157 -11.78 -23.61 -17.40
C SER A 157 -11.26 -23.45 -15.96
N GLU A 158 -9.98 -23.70 -15.71
CA GLU A 158 -9.35 -23.44 -14.41
C GLU A 158 -9.01 -21.95 -14.21
N LEU A 159 -9.08 -21.13 -15.28
CA LEU A 159 -8.93 -19.68 -15.20
C LEU A 159 -10.20 -18.99 -14.72
N ASP A 160 -11.40 -19.50 -15.02
CA ASP A 160 -12.65 -18.80 -14.72
C ASP A 160 -12.89 -18.58 -13.21
N PRO A 161 -12.69 -19.56 -12.32
CA PRO A 161 -12.78 -19.34 -10.88
C PRO A 161 -11.70 -18.37 -10.37
N PHE A 162 -10.49 -18.47 -10.92
CA PHE A 162 -9.37 -17.58 -10.59
C PHE A 162 -9.66 -16.13 -11.00
N ILE A 163 -10.16 -15.90 -12.23
CA ILE A 163 -10.54 -14.57 -12.73
C ILE A 163 -11.73 -14.01 -11.93
N GLY A 164 -12.68 -14.87 -11.57
CA GLY A 164 -13.90 -14.48 -10.87
C GLY A 164 -13.70 -14.16 -9.39
N GLN A 165 -12.76 -14.83 -8.72
CA GLN A 165 -12.62 -14.76 -7.26
C GLN A 165 -11.25 -14.27 -6.79
N GLY A 166 -10.22 -14.35 -7.64
CA GLY A 166 -8.83 -14.24 -7.21
C GLY A 166 -8.38 -15.47 -6.42
N ASP A 167 -7.14 -15.45 -5.91
CA ASP A 167 -6.55 -16.58 -5.18
C ASP A 167 -5.78 -16.17 -3.92
N ALA A 168 -6.38 -15.29 -3.10
CA ALA A 168 -5.82 -14.73 -1.86
C ALA A 168 -4.50 -13.94 -2.01
N LEU A 169 -3.62 -14.27 -2.96
CA LEU A 169 -2.48 -13.51 -3.45
C LEU A 169 -2.91 -12.52 -4.53
N SER A 170 -3.57 -13.01 -5.58
CA SER A 170 -4.15 -12.21 -6.67
C SER A 170 -5.52 -11.71 -6.26
N PHE A 171 -5.56 -10.52 -5.67
CA PHE A 171 -6.79 -9.88 -5.23
C PHE A 171 -7.54 -9.28 -6.43
N ARG A 172 -8.80 -9.69 -6.62
CA ARG A 172 -9.65 -9.18 -7.69
C ARG A 172 -10.03 -7.72 -7.46
N VAL A 173 -9.78 -6.90 -8.48
CA VAL A 173 -10.21 -5.51 -8.60
C VAL A 173 -11.09 -5.38 -9.83
N ALA A 174 -12.34 -4.96 -9.64
CA ALA A 174 -13.29 -4.83 -10.74
C ALA A 174 -12.81 -3.84 -11.83
N PRO A 175 -13.16 -4.08 -13.11
CA PRO A 175 -13.96 -5.21 -13.60
C PRO A 175 -13.12 -6.47 -13.90
N HIS A 176 -11.87 -6.33 -14.37
CA HIS A 176 -11.01 -7.43 -14.83
C HIS A 176 -9.53 -7.26 -14.46
N ARG A 177 -9.24 -6.75 -13.25
CA ARG A 177 -7.87 -6.51 -12.79
C ARG A 177 -7.56 -7.38 -11.58
N HIS A 178 -6.29 -7.74 -11.42
CA HIS A 178 -5.77 -8.40 -10.22
C HIS A 178 -4.58 -7.61 -9.69
N LYS A 179 -4.46 -7.55 -8.37
CA LYS A 179 -3.34 -6.92 -7.66
C LYS A 179 -2.85 -7.82 -6.54
N VAL A 180 -1.57 -7.74 -6.22
CA VAL A 180 -0.99 -8.39 -5.03
C VAL A 180 -1.31 -7.54 -3.80
N ALA A 181 -2.56 -7.58 -3.33
CA ALA A 181 -3.06 -6.68 -2.29
C ALA A 181 -2.34 -6.84 -0.95
N LEU A 182 -1.83 -8.04 -0.65
CA LEU A 182 -1.05 -8.30 0.56
C LEU A 182 0.21 -7.44 0.66
N PHE A 183 0.79 -7.02 -0.47
CA PHE A 183 2.03 -6.25 -0.49
C PHE A 183 1.77 -4.74 -0.57
N ARG A 184 0.60 -4.36 -1.08
CA ARG A 184 0.27 -2.97 -1.39
C ARG A 184 0.24 -2.10 -0.13
N ASP A 185 0.80 -0.89 -0.22
CA ASP A 185 0.78 0.11 0.85
C ASP A 185 1.36 -0.42 2.19
N LEU A 186 2.34 -1.34 2.12
CA LEU A 186 3.02 -1.86 3.30
C LEU A 186 3.79 -0.72 3.99
N THR A 187 4.00 -0.83 5.31
CA THR A 187 4.91 0.05 6.05
C THR A 187 5.80 -0.77 6.97
N PRO A 188 6.93 -0.22 7.46
CA PRO A 188 7.79 -0.93 8.41
C PRO A 188 7.06 -1.45 9.65
N GLU A 189 6.11 -0.67 10.19
CA GLU A 189 5.32 -1.05 11.36
C GLU A 189 4.40 -2.25 11.08
N VAL A 190 3.71 -2.22 9.94
CA VAL A 190 2.84 -3.32 9.51
C VAL A 190 3.67 -4.58 9.26
N ALA A 191 4.82 -4.43 8.60
CA ALA A 191 5.74 -5.52 8.37
C ALA A 191 6.24 -6.15 9.67
N TRP A 192 6.56 -5.34 10.69
CA TRP A 192 6.96 -5.85 12.00
C TRP A 192 5.87 -6.71 12.66
N ILE A 193 4.62 -6.27 12.63
CA ILE A 193 3.47 -7.04 13.14
C ILE A 193 3.35 -8.38 12.40
N LEU A 194 3.47 -8.36 11.07
CA LEU A 194 3.34 -9.55 10.24
C LEU A 194 4.48 -10.55 10.43
N ARG A 195 5.72 -10.07 10.55
CA ARG A 195 6.86 -10.96 10.90
C ARG A 195 6.64 -11.63 12.26
N ALA A 196 6.08 -10.93 13.23
CA ALA A 196 5.79 -11.51 14.54
C ALA A 196 4.65 -12.55 14.51
N LYS A 197 3.62 -12.34 13.69
CA LYS A 197 2.37 -13.14 13.72
C LYS A 197 2.26 -14.21 12.63
N ALA A 198 3.00 -14.06 11.53
CA ALA A 198 2.81 -14.83 10.30
C ALA A 198 4.11 -14.99 9.46
N SER A 199 5.29 -15.04 10.10
CA SER A 199 6.58 -15.15 9.40
C SER A 199 6.67 -16.31 8.40
N GLU A 200 6.18 -17.49 8.76
CA GLU A 200 6.16 -18.66 7.87
C GLU A 200 5.26 -18.43 6.66
N ALA A 201 4.07 -17.88 6.88
CA ALA A 201 3.14 -17.56 5.80
C ALA A 201 3.72 -16.48 4.86
N VAL A 202 4.40 -15.49 5.42
CA VAL A 202 5.14 -14.47 4.65
C VAL A 202 6.21 -15.14 3.78
N ALA A 203 6.97 -16.10 4.31
CA ALA A 203 7.99 -16.81 3.54
C ALA A 203 7.39 -17.61 2.38
N THR A 204 6.30 -18.35 2.64
CA THR A 204 5.60 -19.13 1.61
C THR A 204 5.05 -18.23 0.51
N VAL A 205 4.29 -17.20 0.90
CA VAL A 205 3.69 -16.26 -0.06
C VAL A 205 4.76 -15.54 -0.89
N TRP A 206 5.86 -15.12 -0.26
CA TRP A 206 6.97 -14.48 -0.96
C TRP A 206 7.62 -15.43 -1.96
N SER A 207 7.87 -16.69 -1.59
CA SER A 207 8.42 -17.70 -2.51
C SER A 207 7.50 -17.97 -3.70
N THR A 208 6.19 -18.04 -3.47
CA THR A 208 5.19 -18.17 -4.54
C THR A 208 5.23 -16.95 -5.46
N PHE A 209 5.28 -15.74 -4.89
CA PHE A 209 5.41 -14.51 -5.65
C PHE A 209 6.69 -14.48 -6.49
N GLU A 210 7.87 -14.74 -5.94
CA GLU A 210 9.12 -14.72 -6.72
C GLU A 210 9.13 -15.75 -7.87
N THR A 211 8.44 -16.88 -7.68
CA THR A 211 8.30 -17.89 -8.72
C THR A 211 7.40 -17.42 -9.86
N LEU A 212 6.28 -16.77 -9.52
CA LEU A 212 5.27 -16.33 -10.46
C LEU A 212 5.55 -14.95 -11.07
N TYR A 213 6.39 -14.13 -10.43
CA TYR A 213 6.65 -12.75 -10.77
C TYR A 213 8.16 -12.55 -10.98
N ALA A 214 8.84 -13.44 -11.71
CA ALA A 214 10.31 -13.51 -11.75
C ALA A 214 11.01 -12.20 -12.16
N THR A 215 10.34 -11.36 -12.94
CA THR A 215 10.80 -10.07 -13.47
C THR A 215 10.29 -8.87 -12.66
N TRP A 216 9.66 -9.08 -11.50
CA TRP A 216 9.04 -8.03 -10.68
C TRP A 216 9.90 -6.79 -10.38
N PRO A 217 11.25 -6.84 -10.31
CA PRO A 217 12.04 -5.63 -10.07
C PRO A 217 11.90 -4.59 -11.19
N TYR A 218 11.68 -5.04 -12.43
CA TYR A 218 11.62 -4.21 -13.63
C TYR A 218 10.25 -3.55 -13.82
N VAL A 219 10.23 -2.25 -14.08
CA VAL A 219 9.00 -1.48 -14.27
C VAL A 219 8.60 -1.47 -15.74
N GLY A 220 7.32 -1.72 -16.02
CA GLY A 220 6.78 -1.65 -17.38
C GLY A 220 7.09 -2.87 -18.25
N GLU A 221 7.49 -3.99 -17.62
CA GLU A 221 7.59 -5.26 -18.34
C GLU A 221 6.21 -5.74 -18.80
N GLU A 222 6.18 -6.40 -19.97
CA GLU A 222 5.00 -7.11 -20.47
C GLU A 222 4.66 -8.23 -19.49
N ARG A 223 3.37 -8.42 -19.18
CA ARG A 223 2.95 -9.47 -18.23
C ARG A 223 3.24 -10.88 -18.77
N GLN A 224 4.46 -11.37 -18.62
CA GLN A 224 4.82 -12.70 -19.14
C GLN A 224 4.29 -13.85 -18.27
N VAL A 225 3.94 -13.57 -17.01
CA VAL A 225 3.67 -14.63 -16.02
C VAL A 225 2.41 -14.43 -15.16
N HIS A 226 1.59 -13.40 -15.42
CA HIS A 226 0.41 -13.08 -14.60
C HIS A 226 -0.89 -13.22 -15.38
N PHE A 227 -1.81 -14.02 -14.84
CA PHE A 227 -3.11 -14.29 -15.45
C PHE A 227 -4.07 -13.07 -15.28
N GLY A 228 -4.61 -12.57 -16.41
CA GLY A 228 -5.60 -11.48 -16.46
C GLY A 228 -5.31 -10.45 -17.56
N GLU A 229 -6.30 -9.62 -17.92
CA GLU A 229 -6.28 -8.73 -19.11
C GLU A 229 -5.35 -7.49 -19.02
N ASN A 230 -4.42 -7.38 -18.06
CA ASN A 230 -3.53 -6.21 -18.07
C ASN A 230 -2.30 -6.50 -18.92
N PHE A 231 -1.94 -5.55 -19.77
CA PHE A 231 -0.82 -5.68 -20.71
C PHE A 231 0.55 -5.43 -20.05
N VAL A 232 0.60 -4.55 -19.05
CA VAL A 232 1.81 -4.14 -18.33
C VAL A 232 1.57 -4.07 -16.84
N ASP A 233 2.61 -4.32 -16.04
CA ASP A 233 2.52 -4.06 -14.61
C ASP A 233 2.87 -2.61 -14.25
N PRO A 234 1.97 -1.91 -13.54
CA PRO A 234 2.20 -0.54 -13.13
C PRO A 234 3.30 -0.46 -12.05
N PRO A 235 3.95 0.71 -11.89
CA PRO A 235 5.02 0.90 -10.91
C PRO A 235 4.65 0.51 -9.46
N ASP A 236 3.37 0.52 -9.09
CA ASP A 236 2.93 0.14 -7.74
C ASP A 236 3.17 -1.34 -7.42
N LEU A 237 3.17 -2.25 -8.40
CA LEU A 237 3.52 -3.66 -8.15
C LEU A 237 4.99 -3.79 -7.74
N ALA A 238 5.89 -3.25 -8.57
CA ALA A 238 7.32 -3.34 -8.35
C ALA A 238 7.75 -2.63 -7.05
N LEU A 239 7.10 -1.50 -6.71
CA LEU A 239 7.32 -0.83 -5.42
C LEU A 239 6.84 -1.70 -4.25
N SER A 240 5.61 -2.23 -4.31
CA SER A 240 5.04 -3.03 -3.21
C SER A 240 5.85 -4.31 -2.94
N ALA A 241 6.35 -4.95 -3.99
CA ALA A 241 7.25 -6.09 -3.89
C ALA A 241 8.62 -5.70 -3.30
N PHE A 242 9.16 -4.54 -3.69
CA PHE A 242 10.41 -4.02 -3.13
C PHE A 242 10.30 -3.73 -1.62
N GLU A 243 9.20 -3.10 -1.20
CA GLU A 243 8.88 -2.85 0.21
C GLU A 243 8.70 -4.16 1.00
N THR A 244 8.08 -5.16 0.38
CA THR A 244 7.94 -6.52 0.95
C THR A 244 9.30 -7.18 1.13
N LEU A 245 10.16 -7.15 0.11
CA LEU A 245 11.53 -7.66 0.21
C LEU A 245 12.32 -6.94 1.32
N ALA A 246 12.25 -5.61 1.36
CA ALA A 246 12.96 -4.81 2.34
C ALA A 246 12.47 -5.10 3.77
N TRP A 247 11.16 -5.01 4.02
CA TRP A 247 10.65 -5.00 5.37
C TRP A 247 10.15 -6.36 5.85
N LEU A 248 9.51 -7.16 5.01
CA LEU A 248 9.02 -8.48 5.44
C LEU A 248 10.09 -9.56 5.33
N ARG A 249 10.97 -9.49 4.32
CA ARG A 249 12.08 -10.43 4.14
C ARG A 249 13.40 -9.94 4.72
N ASN A 250 13.45 -8.70 5.21
CA ASN A 250 14.64 -8.11 5.84
C ASN A 250 15.87 -8.18 4.94
N ALA A 251 15.68 -7.89 3.64
CA ALA A 251 16.77 -7.89 2.68
C ALA A 251 17.80 -6.81 2.99
N THR A 252 19.05 -7.13 2.71
CA THR A 252 20.19 -6.24 2.88
C THR A 252 20.17 -5.10 1.88
N ARG A 253 20.90 -4.01 2.17
CA ARG A 253 21.10 -2.91 1.22
C ARG A 253 21.58 -3.40 -0.16
N ASP A 254 22.53 -4.33 -0.18
CA ASP A 254 23.11 -4.85 -1.43
C ASP A 254 22.12 -5.69 -2.25
N GLU A 255 21.23 -6.43 -1.58
CA GLU A 255 20.17 -7.18 -2.25
C GLU A 255 19.10 -6.24 -2.85
N LEU A 256 18.77 -5.17 -2.12
CA LEU A 256 17.82 -4.16 -2.56
C LEU A 256 18.38 -3.33 -3.71
N ALA A 257 19.62 -2.86 -3.61
CA ALA A 257 20.27 -2.05 -4.65
C ALA A 257 20.29 -2.76 -6.02
N ARG A 258 20.47 -4.08 -6.04
CA ARG A 258 20.43 -4.91 -7.26
C ARG A 258 19.05 -5.04 -7.90
N ARG A 259 17.99 -4.60 -7.22
CA ARG A 259 16.58 -4.69 -7.66
C ARG A 259 15.95 -3.32 -7.88
N ILE A 260 16.77 -2.26 -7.89
CA ILE A 260 16.35 -0.92 -8.29
C ILE A 260 16.50 -0.84 -9.81
N ASP A 261 15.38 -0.82 -10.51
CA ASP A 261 15.31 -0.59 -11.95
C ASP A 261 15.41 0.90 -12.30
N LEU A 262 15.41 1.25 -13.59
CA LEU A 262 15.39 2.62 -14.08
C LEU A 262 14.09 3.36 -13.72
N PRO A 263 14.11 4.70 -13.62
CA PRO A 263 12.90 5.49 -13.42
C PRO A 263 11.91 5.30 -14.58
N PHE A 264 10.63 5.07 -14.26
CA PHE A 264 9.58 4.90 -15.26
C PHE A 264 9.24 6.21 -16.00
N CYS A 265 9.34 7.33 -15.29
CA CYS A 265 8.98 8.64 -15.79
C CYS A 265 9.77 9.76 -15.10
N ARG A 266 9.57 11.01 -15.54
CA ARG A 266 10.19 12.17 -14.89
C ARG A 266 9.64 12.31 -13.47
N ALA A 267 10.54 12.47 -12.49
CA ALA A 267 10.17 12.54 -11.08
C ALA A 267 9.32 11.33 -10.62
N ASP A 268 9.71 10.12 -11.03
CA ASP A 268 9.08 8.87 -10.58
C ASP A 268 9.27 8.68 -9.06
N LEU A 269 8.18 8.86 -8.32
CA LEU A 269 8.17 8.69 -6.88
C LEU A 269 8.39 7.24 -6.46
N SER A 270 8.02 6.26 -7.29
CA SER A 270 8.24 4.84 -6.97
C SER A 270 9.73 4.53 -6.96
N TYR A 271 10.46 5.01 -7.98
CA TYR A 271 11.91 4.90 -8.04
C TYR A 271 12.60 5.61 -6.86
N VAL A 272 12.21 6.84 -6.56
CA VAL A 272 12.78 7.60 -5.42
C VAL A 272 12.50 6.89 -4.09
N THR A 273 11.29 6.35 -3.89
CA THR A 273 10.97 5.58 -2.69
C THR A 273 11.82 4.33 -2.56
N LYS A 274 12.04 3.56 -3.65
CA LYS A 274 12.94 2.39 -3.62
C LYS A 274 14.37 2.76 -3.21
N LEU A 275 14.90 3.89 -3.72
CA LEU A 275 16.22 4.40 -3.31
C LEU A 275 16.26 4.72 -1.81
N VAL A 276 15.25 5.41 -1.28
CA VAL A 276 15.16 5.72 0.15
C VAL A 276 15.11 4.44 0.98
N VAL A 277 14.25 3.49 0.60
CA VAL A 277 14.12 2.20 1.30
C VAL A 277 15.44 1.43 1.31
N ALA A 278 16.18 1.40 0.20
CA ALA A 278 17.48 0.74 0.16
C ALA A 278 18.55 1.45 1.01
N LEU A 279 18.56 2.78 1.01
CA LEU A 279 19.49 3.56 1.83
C LEU A 279 19.23 3.40 3.33
N GLU A 280 17.95 3.26 3.71
CA GLU A 280 17.53 3.05 5.10
C GLU A 280 17.67 1.59 5.56
N ALA A 281 17.86 0.65 4.64
CA ALA A 281 18.18 -0.73 5.00
C ALA A 281 19.54 -0.78 5.72
N GLY A 282 19.55 -1.47 6.86
CA GLY A 282 20.77 -1.81 7.58
C GLY A 282 21.67 -2.75 6.76
N ASP A 283 22.92 -2.85 7.19
CA ASP A 283 23.84 -3.88 6.70
C ASP A 283 23.54 -5.22 7.39
#